data_AF-A0A8T7BCU7-F1
#
_entry.id   AF-A0A8T7BCU7-F1
#
_cell.length_a   1.000
_cell.length_b   1.000
_cell.length_c   1.000
_cell.angle_alpha   90.00
_cell.angle_beta   90.00
_cell.angle_gamma   90.00
#
_symmetry.space_group_name_H-M   'P 1'
#
loop_
_entity.id
_entity.type
_entity.pdbx_description
1 polymer ?
#
loop_
_entity_poly.entity_id
_entity_poly.type
_entity_poly.pdbx_seq_one_letter_code
_entity_poly.pdbx_strand_id
1 'polypeptide(L)'
;MKAKEFFQENFVIIIGVSLPLLLVLFFVVARGLPDMRVPAPQYDLVFAKNYYHGGSNNRLGFSVDGGKLKVRYFPEKRNPNGYVTNQTVPELFYFDIDKKSVREINIELPVDKDSQLSEAVQYIDVPAVANLKLEPGDTAPDGYQFTYKSRNRGGLFGELMVGYSYRRGHV
;
A
#
# COMPACT_ATOMS: atom_id res chain seq x y z
N MET A 1 28.17 24.22 -50.60
CA MET A 1 26.76 24.22 -50.14
C MET A 1 26.73 23.15 -49.03
N LYS A 2 26.13 23.26 -47.87
CA LYS A 2 24.68 23.11 -47.76
C LYS A 2 24.18 23.21 -46.31
N ALA A 3 25.03 23.14 -45.27
CA ALA A 3 24.52 23.15 -43.88
C ALA A 3 24.10 24.56 -43.43
N LYS A 4 24.96 25.55 -43.61
CA LYS A 4 24.68 26.93 -43.17
C LYS A 4 23.50 27.56 -43.93
N GLU A 5 23.45 27.36 -45.25
CA GLU A 5 22.33 27.82 -46.10
C GLU A 5 21.04 27.09 -45.73
N PHE A 6 21.08 25.77 -45.51
CA PHE A 6 19.90 25.00 -45.07
C PHE A 6 19.35 25.45 -43.71
N PHE A 7 20.23 25.75 -42.73
CA PHE A 7 19.82 26.30 -41.43
C PHE A 7 19.20 27.69 -41.56
N GLN A 8 19.70 28.53 -42.47
CA GLN A 8 19.16 29.87 -42.70
C GLN A 8 17.84 29.85 -43.45
N GLU A 9 17.68 28.97 -44.44
CA GLU A 9 16.44 28.84 -45.24
C GLU A 9 15.31 28.16 -44.47
N ASN A 10 15.64 27.23 -43.55
CA ASN A 10 14.64 26.41 -42.85
C ASN A 10 14.57 26.74 -41.35
N PHE A 11 15.08 27.90 -40.92
CA PHE A 11 15.20 28.28 -39.51
C PHE A 11 13.88 28.14 -38.73
N VAL A 12 12.77 28.57 -39.33
CA VAL A 12 11.43 28.48 -38.73
C VAL A 12 11.01 27.04 -38.49
N ILE A 13 11.25 26.15 -39.46
CA ILE A 13 10.91 24.73 -39.36
C ILE A 13 11.81 24.06 -38.32
N ILE A 14 13.10 24.38 -38.32
CA ILE A 14 14.07 23.83 -37.37
C ILE A 14 13.64 24.21 -35.96
N ILE A 15 13.35 25.48 -35.66
CA ILE A 15 12.87 25.89 -34.33
C ILE A 15 11.52 25.25 -33.99
N GLY A 16 10.58 25.26 -34.94
CA GLY A 16 9.22 24.72 -34.74
C GLY A 16 9.21 23.22 -34.41
N VAL A 17 10.17 22.46 -34.92
CA VAL A 17 10.29 21.02 -34.66
C VAL A 17 11.22 20.74 -33.48
N SER A 18 12.33 21.46 -33.35
CA SER A 18 13.33 21.17 -32.31
C SER A 18 12.86 21.60 -30.93
N LEU A 19 12.16 22.74 -30.77
CA LEU A 19 11.67 23.20 -29.47
C LEU A 19 10.76 22.17 -28.76
N PRO A 20 9.71 21.61 -29.40
CA PRO A 20 8.87 20.60 -28.76
C PRO A 20 9.64 19.29 -28.48
N LEU A 21 10.56 18.88 -29.34
CA LEU A 21 11.42 17.72 -29.09
C LEU A 21 12.34 17.92 -27.88
N LEU A 22 12.89 19.13 -27.73
CA LEU A 22 13.73 19.50 -26.59
C LEU A 22 12.93 19.50 -25.30
N LEU A 23 11.68 19.96 -25.34
CA LEU A 23 10.73 19.89 -24.22
C LEU A 23 10.43 18.43 -23.83
N VAL A 24 10.14 17.56 -24.80
CA VAL A 24 9.94 16.12 -24.52
C VAL A 24 11.19 15.52 -23.89
N LEU A 25 12.37 15.81 -24.44
CA LEU A 25 13.64 15.33 -23.89
C LEU A 25 13.87 15.82 -22.46
N PHE A 26 13.57 17.11 -22.19
CA PHE A 26 13.63 17.67 -20.85
C PHE A 26 12.76 16.89 -19.86
N PHE A 27 11.50 16.58 -20.22
CA PHE A 27 10.64 15.78 -19.35
C PHE A 27 11.11 14.34 -19.18
N VAL A 28 11.68 13.72 -20.21
CA VAL A 28 12.26 12.37 -20.10
C VAL A 28 13.43 12.35 -19.13
N VAL A 29 14.34 13.32 -19.24
CA VAL A 29 15.48 13.45 -18.32
C VAL A 29 14.99 13.77 -16.90
N ALA A 30 14.10 14.75 -16.76
CA ALA A 30 13.53 15.14 -15.47
C ALA A 30 12.80 13.97 -14.78
N ARG A 31 12.15 13.09 -15.54
CA ARG A 31 11.49 11.89 -15.02
C ARG A 31 12.47 10.80 -14.59
N GLY A 32 13.61 10.67 -15.26
CA GLY A 32 14.62 9.65 -14.92
C GLY A 32 15.53 10.03 -13.73
N LEU A 33 15.66 11.31 -13.41
CA LEU A 33 16.54 11.79 -12.34
C LEU A 33 16.18 11.28 -10.92
N PRO A 34 14.88 11.20 -10.52
CA PRO A 34 14.49 10.65 -9.21
C PRO A 34 14.88 9.17 -9.07
N ASP A 35 14.62 8.36 -10.10
CA ASP A 35 14.87 6.91 -10.09
C ASP A 35 16.37 6.56 -9.94
N MET A 36 17.27 7.49 -10.31
CA MET A 36 18.71 7.30 -10.15
C MET A 36 19.25 7.70 -8.77
N ARG A 37 18.50 8.49 -7.99
CA ARG A 37 18.98 9.04 -6.71
C ARG A 37 18.32 8.43 -5.49
N VAL A 38 17.18 7.77 -5.64
CA VAL A 38 16.49 7.10 -4.54
C VAL A 38 16.80 5.61 -4.60
N PRO A 39 17.47 5.03 -3.59
CA PRO A 39 17.74 3.60 -3.56
C PRO A 39 16.43 2.83 -3.50
N ALA A 40 16.32 1.71 -4.20
CA ALA A 40 15.12 0.87 -4.16
C ALA A 40 14.77 0.44 -2.72
N PRO A 41 13.46 0.21 -2.42
CA PRO A 41 13.02 -0.27 -1.11
C PRO A 41 13.74 -1.57 -0.74
N GLN A 42 14.14 -1.69 0.53
CA GLN A 42 14.96 -2.81 1.02
C GLN A 42 14.23 -3.73 1.99
N TYR A 43 13.01 -3.36 2.40
CA TYR A 43 12.24 -4.11 3.40
C TYR A 43 10.97 -4.71 2.78
N ASP A 44 10.71 -5.95 3.17
CA ASP A 44 9.45 -6.63 2.88
C ASP A 44 8.28 -6.02 3.66
N LEU A 45 7.06 -6.28 3.20
CA LEU A 45 5.85 -5.75 3.80
C LEU A 45 4.88 -6.87 4.18
N VAL A 46 4.36 -6.82 5.40
CA VAL A 46 3.19 -7.60 5.83
C VAL A 46 2.01 -6.65 5.99
N PHE A 47 0.89 -6.94 5.34
CA PHE A 47 -0.29 -6.08 5.37
C PHE A 47 -1.59 -6.89 5.33
N ALA A 48 -2.68 -6.31 5.83
CA ALA A 48 -3.99 -6.94 5.82
C ALA A 48 -4.95 -6.22 4.87
N LYS A 49 -5.80 -6.97 4.15
CA LYS A 49 -6.94 -6.44 3.40
C LYS A 49 -8.24 -6.72 4.14
N ASN A 50 -9.30 -5.98 3.80
CA ASN A 50 -10.63 -6.08 4.41
C ASN A 50 -10.62 -5.88 5.95
N TYR A 51 -9.59 -5.20 6.45
CA TYR A 51 -9.44 -4.87 7.85
C TYR A 51 -10.19 -3.57 8.16
N TYR A 52 -11.27 -3.67 8.94
CA TYR A 52 -12.04 -2.50 9.33
C TYR A 52 -11.32 -1.75 10.46
N HIS A 53 -10.84 -0.54 10.15
CA HIS A 53 -10.20 0.36 11.11
C HIS A 53 -11.31 1.17 11.82
N GLY A 54 -11.55 0.89 13.10
CA GLY A 54 -12.68 1.47 13.86
C GLY A 54 -13.33 0.51 14.86
N GLY A 55 -12.94 -0.76 14.83
CA GLY A 55 -13.24 -1.71 15.90
C GLY A 55 -14.55 -2.50 15.73
N SER A 56 -14.58 -3.63 16.43
CA SER A 56 -15.68 -4.59 16.60
C SER A 56 -15.97 -5.59 15.47
N ASN A 57 -15.86 -5.21 14.20
CA ASN A 57 -16.38 -6.06 13.10
C ASN A 57 -15.34 -6.96 12.41
N ASN A 58 -14.10 -7.06 12.90
CA ASN A 58 -13.14 -8.03 12.36
C ASN A 58 -13.18 -9.32 13.21
N ARG A 59 -13.19 -10.50 12.56
CA ARG A 59 -12.99 -11.80 13.23
C ARG A 59 -11.54 -12.06 13.59
N LEU A 60 -10.60 -11.35 12.96
CA LEU A 60 -9.17 -11.41 13.28
C LEU A 60 -8.66 -10.01 13.64
N GLY A 61 -7.93 -9.94 14.75
CA GLY A 61 -7.11 -8.79 15.14
C GLY A 61 -5.64 -9.10 14.94
N PHE A 62 -4.89 -8.13 14.41
CA PHE A 62 -3.46 -8.22 14.21
C PHE A 62 -2.75 -7.21 15.10
N SER A 63 -1.64 -7.64 15.69
CA SER A 63 -0.74 -6.77 16.45
C SER A 63 0.68 -7.29 16.30
N VAL A 64 1.66 -6.39 16.40
CA VAL A 64 3.07 -6.76 16.48
C VAL A 64 3.51 -6.51 17.91
N ASP A 65 4.04 -7.55 18.56
CA ASP A 65 4.55 -7.46 19.92
C ASP A 65 5.88 -8.21 20.01
N GLY A 66 6.91 -7.57 20.57
CA GLY A 66 8.27 -8.11 20.60
C GLY A 66 8.84 -8.43 19.22
N GLY A 67 8.39 -7.73 18.18
CA GLY A 67 8.79 -7.96 16.79
C GLY A 67 8.16 -9.20 16.14
N LYS A 68 7.14 -9.81 16.75
CA LYS A 68 6.42 -10.96 16.20
C LYS A 68 4.96 -10.63 15.94
N LEU A 69 4.39 -11.21 14.89
CA LEU A 69 2.96 -11.10 14.62
C LEU A 69 2.17 -11.88 15.67
N LYS A 70 1.21 -11.23 16.32
CA LYS A 70 0.18 -11.86 17.14
C LYS A 70 -1.17 -11.71 16.47
N VAL A 71 -1.81 -12.84 16.21
CA VAL A 71 -3.16 -12.90 15.66
C VAL A 71 -4.12 -13.31 16.75
N ARG A 72 -5.21 -12.54 16.90
CA ARG A 72 -6.28 -12.83 17.85
C ARG A 72 -7.58 -13.09 17.09
N TYR A 73 -8.20 -14.23 17.33
CA TYR A 73 -9.51 -14.56 16.82
C TYR A 73 -10.61 -14.05 17.75
N PHE A 74 -11.66 -13.48 17.17
CA PHE A 74 -12.88 -13.08 17.84
C PHE A 74 -14.04 -13.94 17.33
N PRO A 75 -14.82 -14.54 18.24
CA PRO A 75 -15.97 -15.35 17.88
C PRO A 75 -17.07 -14.51 17.22
N GLU A 76 -18.02 -15.23 16.63
CA GLU A 76 -19.17 -14.61 15.99
C GLU A 76 -19.97 -13.78 17.00
N LYS A 77 -20.21 -12.52 16.67
CA LYS A 77 -21.06 -11.63 17.47
C LYS A 77 -22.51 -11.76 17.04
N ARG A 78 -23.41 -11.88 18.03
CA ARG A 78 -24.85 -11.80 17.82
C ARG A 78 -25.40 -10.55 18.46
N ASN A 79 -26.26 -9.85 17.72
CA ASN A 79 -27.01 -8.72 18.25
C ASN A 79 -28.07 -9.20 19.26
N PRO A 80 -28.59 -8.32 20.13
CA PRO A 80 -29.65 -8.67 21.09
C PRO A 80 -30.90 -9.32 20.47
N ASN A 81 -31.13 -9.06 19.18
CA ASN A 81 -32.25 -9.61 18.40
C ASN A 81 -31.94 -10.99 17.80
N GLY A 82 -30.81 -11.62 18.15
CA GLY A 82 -30.40 -12.95 17.69
C GLY A 82 -29.71 -13.00 16.32
N TYR A 83 -29.64 -11.89 15.59
CA TYR A 83 -28.98 -11.83 14.27
C TYR A 83 -27.46 -11.75 14.39
N VAL A 84 -26.77 -12.46 13.50
CA VAL A 84 -25.32 -12.42 13.35
C VAL A 84 -24.87 -11.05 12.84
N THR A 85 -23.87 -10.45 13.49
CA THR A 85 -23.24 -9.21 13.03
C THR A 85 -22.38 -9.51 11.80
N ASN A 86 -22.44 -8.64 10.78
CA ASN A 86 -21.55 -8.72 9.62
C ASN A 86 -20.09 -8.47 10.06
N GLN A 87 -19.38 -9.55 10.39
CA GLN A 87 -17.96 -9.50 10.67
C GLN A 87 -17.15 -9.90 9.43
N THR A 88 -16.10 -9.15 9.13
CA THR A 88 -15.15 -9.47 8.07
C THR A 88 -14.07 -10.41 8.61
N VAL A 89 -13.56 -11.27 7.73
CA VAL A 89 -12.32 -12.02 7.97
C VAL A 89 -11.24 -11.32 7.14
N PRO A 90 -10.38 -10.50 7.77
CA PRO A 90 -9.31 -9.86 7.04
C PRO A 90 -8.30 -10.89 6.52
N GLU A 91 -7.80 -10.66 5.32
CA GLU A 91 -6.81 -11.50 4.66
C GLU A 91 -5.42 -10.91 4.90
N LEU A 92 -4.45 -11.75 5.28
CA LEU A 92 -3.07 -11.33 5.54
C LEU A 92 -2.20 -11.62 4.33
N PHE A 93 -1.35 -10.66 3.94
CA PHE A 93 -0.46 -10.78 2.80
C PHE A 93 0.97 -10.47 3.20
N TYR A 94 1.90 -11.10 2.49
CA TYR A 94 3.32 -10.79 2.51
C TYR A 94 3.78 -10.41 1.11
N PHE A 95 4.44 -9.26 1.02
CA PHE A 95 5.07 -8.76 -0.18
C PHE A 95 6.59 -8.92 -0.06
N ASP A 96 7.14 -9.72 -0.97
CA ASP A 96 8.57 -9.97 -1.12
C ASP A 96 9.14 -8.91 -2.08
N ILE A 97 10.05 -8.07 -1.56
CA ILE A 97 10.55 -6.91 -2.29
C ILE A 97 11.47 -7.31 -3.44
N ASP A 98 12.28 -8.34 -3.23
CA ASP A 98 13.25 -8.85 -4.20
C ASP A 98 12.54 -9.50 -5.39
N LYS A 99 11.52 -10.31 -5.10
CA LYS A 99 10.72 -11.00 -6.13
C LYS A 99 9.60 -10.14 -6.70
N LYS A 100 9.33 -8.98 -6.09
CA LYS A 100 8.20 -8.10 -6.42
C LYS A 100 6.88 -8.88 -6.50
N SER A 101 6.67 -9.76 -5.52
CA SER A 101 5.56 -10.71 -5.53
C SER A 101 4.77 -10.64 -4.23
N VAL A 102 3.45 -10.76 -4.33
CA VAL A 102 2.55 -10.84 -3.18
C VAL A 102 2.10 -12.28 -3.02
N ARG A 103 2.17 -12.80 -1.80
CA ARG A 103 1.56 -14.06 -1.42
C ARG A 103 0.60 -13.87 -0.24
N GLU A 104 -0.50 -14.61 -0.27
CA GLU A 104 -1.41 -14.68 0.86
C GLU A 104 -0.81 -15.56 1.96
N ILE A 105 -0.99 -15.15 3.20
CA ILE A 105 -0.67 -15.93 4.39
C ILE A 105 -1.99 -16.51 4.90
N ASN A 106 -2.17 -17.81 4.68
CA ASN A 106 -3.35 -18.51 5.17
C ASN A 106 -3.34 -18.53 6.69
N ILE A 107 -4.46 -18.11 7.27
CA ILE A 107 -4.72 -18.18 8.71
C ILE A 107 -5.88 -19.13 8.90
N GLU A 108 -5.60 -20.27 9.53
CA GLU A 108 -6.63 -21.24 9.88
C GLU A 108 -7.42 -20.71 11.09
N LEU A 109 -8.73 -20.61 10.93
CA LEU A 109 -9.60 -20.20 12.02
C LEU A 109 -9.74 -21.36 13.02
N PRO A 110 -9.73 -21.08 14.33
CA PRO A 110 -9.87 -22.13 15.33
C PRO A 110 -11.27 -22.76 15.23
N VAL A 111 -11.29 -24.08 15.07
CA VAL A 111 -12.50 -24.89 15.11
C VAL A 111 -12.48 -25.79 16.34
N ASP A 112 -13.65 -25.98 16.94
CA ASP A 112 -13.88 -26.91 18.04
C ASP A 112 -14.01 -28.36 17.51
N LYS A 113 -14.16 -29.33 18.42
CA LYS A 113 -14.17 -30.77 18.10
C LYS A 113 -15.23 -31.18 17.08
N ASP A 114 -16.34 -30.45 17.01
CA ASP A 114 -17.44 -30.68 16.08
C ASP A 114 -17.26 -29.93 14.75
N SER A 115 -16.04 -29.43 14.45
CA SER A 115 -15.72 -28.61 13.28
C SER A 115 -16.50 -27.29 13.19
N GLN A 116 -17.03 -26.82 14.31
CA GLN A 116 -17.66 -25.50 14.43
C GLN A 116 -16.62 -24.46 14.82
N LEU A 117 -16.76 -23.23 14.33
CA LEU A 117 -15.84 -22.14 14.70
C LEU A 117 -15.91 -21.88 16.21
N SER A 118 -14.76 -21.68 16.83
CA SER A 118 -14.71 -21.55 18.28
C SER A 118 -15.54 -20.36 18.78
N GLU A 119 -16.20 -20.55 19.92
CA GLU A 119 -16.97 -19.50 20.61
C GLU A 119 -16.10 -18.64 21.55
N ALA A 120 -14.84 -19.02 21.76
CA ALA A 120 -13.92 -18.30 22.62
C ALA A 120 -12.95 -17.41 21.82
N VAL A 121 -12.47 -16.35 22.47
CA VAL A 121 -11.32 -15.57 21.96
C VAL A 121 -10.06 -16.43 22.08
N GLN A 122 -9.34 -16.58 20.97
CA GLN A 122 -8.13 -17.40 20.92
C GLN A 122 -6.98 -16.64 20.24
N TYR A 123 -5.74 -17.02 20.55
CA TYR A 123 -4.58 -16.57 19.81
C TYR A 123 -4.21 -17.62 18.76
N ILE A 124 -3.93 -17.18 17.55
CA ILE A 124 -3.54 -18.04 16.44
C ILE A 124 -2.05 -17.81 16.17
N ASP A 125 -1.29 -18.91 16.17
CA ASP A 125 0.09 -18.91 15.67
C ASP A 125 0.08 -18.93 14.15
N VAL A 126 0.97 -18.14 13.53
CA VAL A 126 1.11 -18.06 12.08
C VAL A 126 2.53 -18.52 11.71
N PRO A 127 2.75 -19.82 11.47
CA PRO A 127 4.08 -20.37 11.21
C PRO A 127 4.78 -19.72 10.02
N ALA A 128 4.02 -19.31 9.01
CA ALA A 128 4.52 -18.71 7.77
C ALA A 128 5.30 -17.39 7.97
N VAL A 129 5.13 -16.73 9.12
CA VAL A 129 5.85 -15.48 9.47
C VAL A 129 6.59 -15.59 10.81
N ALA A 130 6.67 -16.78 11.41
CA ALA A 130 7.27 -16.96 12.73
C ALA A 130 8.76 -16.58 12.80
N ASN A 131 9.47 -16.71 11.67
CA ASN A 131 10.88 -16.37 11.54
C ASN A 131 11.13 -14.92 11.11
N LEU A 132 10.07 -14.14 10.85
CA LEU A 132 10.18 -12.74 10.46
C LEU A 132 10.25 -11.86 11.70
N LYS A 133 11.13 -10.86 11.66
CA LYS A 133 11.12 -9.74 12.62
C LYS A 133 10.31 -8.61 12.00
N LEU A 134 9.17 -8.30 12.62
CA LEU A 134 8.25 -7.28 12.15
C LEU A 134 8.43 -5.99 12.95
N GLU A 135 8.35 -4.86 12.27
CA GLU A 135 8.27 -3.55 12.89
C GLU A 135 6.87 -2.97 12.66
N PRO A 136 6.16 -2.53 13.71
CA PRO A 136 4.86 -1.92 13.54
C PRO A 136 5.02 -0.53 12.93
N GLY A 137 4.34 -0.27 11.82
CA GLY A 137 4.36 1.04 11.18
C GLY A 137 3.95 0.93 9.72
N ASP A 138 3.66 2.08 9.12
CA ASP A 138 3.45 2.22 7.68
C ASP A 138 4.72 2.69 6.96
N THR A 139 5.75 3.08 7.70
CA THR A 139 7.00 3.65 7.17
C THR A 139 8.18 2.77 7.59
N ALA A 140 8.95 2.29 6.62
CA ALA A 140 10.12 1.46 6.82
C ALA A 140 11.36 2.29 7.19
N PRO A 141 12.41 1.67 7.78
CA PRO A 141 13.64 2.38 8.17
C PRO A 141 14.40 3.07 7.03
N ASP A 142 14.20 2.64 5.79
CA ASP A 142 14.75 3.25 4.57
C ASP A 142 13.91 4.44 4.05
N GLY A 143 12.82 4.80 4.75
CA GLY A 143 11.95 5.93 4.44
C GLY A 143 10.83 5.61 3.46
N TYR A 144 10.70 4.37 3.00
CA TYR A 144 9.57 3.96 2.16
C TYR A 144 8.28 3.80 2.97
N GLN A 145 7.18 4.36 2.47
CA GLN A 145 5.87 4.29 3.13
C GLN A 145 4.87 3.44 2.33
N PHE A 146 4.18 2.54 3.02
CA PHE A 146 3.04 1.84 2.48
C PHE A 146 1.79 2.72 2.56
N THR A 147 1.22 3.06 1.39
CA THR A 147 -0.03 3.80 1.30
C THR A 147 -1.13 2.94 0.68
N TYR A 148 -2.24 2.79 1.40
CA TYR A 148 -3.46 2.26 0.83
C TYR A 148 -4.21 3.37 0.07
N LYS A 149 -4.06 3.41 -1.26
CA LYS A 149 -4.86 4.31 -2.10
C LYS A 149 -6.28 3.74 -2.21
N SER A 150 -7.17 4.15 -1.30
CA SER A 150 -8.60 4.13 -1.56
C SER A 150 -8.86 4.95 -2.83
N ARG A 151 -9.81 4.55 -3.69
CA ARG A 151 -10.18 5.24 -4.94
C ARG A 151 -10.71 6.65 -4.66
N ASN A 152 -9.85 7.58 -4.26
CA ASN A 152 -10.08 9.00 -4.41
C ASN A 152 -9.53 9.37 -5.79
N ARG A 153 -10.43 9.76 -6.68
CA ARG A 153 -10.10 10.38 -7.98
C ARG A 153 -9.43 11.73 -7.71
N GLY A 154 -8.16 11.70 -7.33
CA GLY A 154 -7.34 12.88 -7.08
C GLY A 154 -6.01 12.71 -7.80
N GLY A 155 -6.00 12.95 -9.11
CA GLY A 155 -4.74 13.19 -9.81
C GLY A 155 -4.20 14.57 -9.46
N LEU A 156 -2.97 14.88 -9.88
CA LEU A 156 -2.30 16.18 -9.69
C LEU A 156 -3.18 17.40 -10.05
N PHE A 157 -4.10 17.25 -11.01
CA PHE A 157 -5.06 18.30 -11.38
C PHE A 157 -6.14 18.56 -10.32
N GLY A 158 -6.53 17.55 -9.54
CA GLY A 158 -7.50 17.70 -8.45
C GLY A 158 -6.93 18.43 -7.24
N GLU A 159 -5.64 18.22 -6.95
CA GLU A 159 -4.96 18.86 -5.80
C GLU A 159 -4.62 20.34 -6.06
N LEU A 160 -4.38 20.73 -7.32
CA LEU A 160 -4.02 22.11 -7.68
C LEU A 160 -5.24 23.04 -7.85
N MET A 161 -6.42 22.47 -8.09
CA MET A 161 -7.65 23.23 -8.39
C MET A 161 -8.66 23.26 -7.22
N VAL A 162 -8.53 22.38 -6.23
CA VAL A 162 -9.42 22.36 -5.04
C VAL A 162 -8.62 22.84 -3.83
N GLY A 163 -8.49 24.16 -3.73
CA GLY A 163 -7.85 24.82 -2.59
C GLY A 163 -8.57 24.52 -1.26
N TYR A 164 -7.73 24.31 -0.23
CA TYR A 164 -7.97 24.50 1.21
C TYR A 164 -9.13 23.80 1.93
N SER A 165 -8.84 23.45 3.20
CA SER A 165 -9.68 22.98 4.31
C SER A 165 -9.94 21.46 4.36
N TYR A 166 -9.58 20.70 5.39
CA TYR A 166 -9.59 21.00 6.83
C TYR A 166 -8.38 20.45 7.59
N ARG A 167 -7.85 21.29 8.48
CA ARG A 167 -7.01 20.93 9.62
C ARG A 167 -7.93 20.36 10.70
N ARG A 168 -7.73 19.10 11.11
CA ARG A 168 -8.25 18.60 12.39
C ARG A 168 -7.12 17.87 13.10
N GLY A 169 -6.52 18.57 14.06
CA GLY A 169 -5.61 17.98 15.01
C GLY A 169 -6.37 17.11 16.01
N HIS A 170 -5.70 16.08 16.49
CA HIS A 170 -6.03 15.43 17.74
C HIS A 170 -4.73 15.13 18.50
N VAL A 171 -4.77 15.53 19.77
CA VAL A 171 -3.94 15.07 20.89
C VAL A 171 -4.24 13.59 21.15
#